data_AF-A0A3M6QUJ4-F1
#
_entry.id   AF-A0A3M6QUJ4-F1
#
_cell.length_a   1.000
_cell.length_b   1.000
_cell.length_c   1.000
_cell.angle_alpha   90.00
_cell.angle_beta   90.00
_cell.angle_gamma   90.00
#
_symmetry.space_group_name_H-M   'P 1'
#
loop_
_entity.id
_entity.type
_entity.pdbx_description
1 polymer ?
#
loop_
_entity_poly.entity_id
_entity_poly.type
_entity_poly.pdbx_seq_one_letter_code
_entity_poly.pdbx_strand_id
1 'polypeptide(L)'
;MTDITNQATVEAVNKLIAQLQQAVNDGLLTLQAAASARVFYTREEMDAVAPEAEQWAVLIAGSDMGYYNEQGGAWVWSDLQPATASQLAGIATKVQSKVEFFPFGHVGRQVPVWFENGDLAARGMAPALRRIAVQDVAGRLDVSPAMVPLGRFGRDVWAWLEPGGVNFSGVSAGLVAQIAAQLPQPEPTVIPIASDGRSLWRLRAKQGLLRAGVPSTRLRVGFTGDSWTELYHIPGAMRMLLGEVYGIAGDGFLNVNAGNSIADSVVSWSAGWTLVDGSTTTNFPYGAAQDGHCRYTADTTATINITNCRATDVQIMYFNFGGTFSYRVDGGAWVDVVCTDDGSFGHVDISGLADVAHTININTASNSGVVSIVGFNVTRAEASGVEVHRMGNGGLRGPNLLGFAQYIEQPAALLDLDALVVFLGTNDYRASSSTPEVYAEALAALIDAYRAASPDIGIILCAPMDTNGVAVHPLSAYRDAAYQVARDKSTEFLDLYDMWPSWTAGNALGLWRDNLHVNEPGAAIVCKTLNDQFFKAGA
;
A
#
# COMPACT_ATOMS: atom_id res chain seq x y z
N MET A 1 -10.89 -26.43 -18.02
CA MET A 1 -10.67 -26.88 -16.63
C MET A 1 -9.29 -27.49 -16.58
N THR A 2 -8.29 -26.68 -16.25
CA THR A 2 -6.90 -27.09 -16.12
C THR A 2 -6.65 -27.35 -14.63
N ASP A 3 -6.25 -28.60 -14.36
CA ASP A 3 -5.73 -29.12 -13.10
C ASP A 3 -4.57 -28.26 -12.57
N ILE A 4 -4.63 -27.83 -11.32
CA ILE A 4 -3.46 -27.38 -10.55
C ILE A 4 -3.59 -27.94 -9.13
N THR A 5 -3.15 -29.18 -8.96
CA THR A 5 -2.72 -29.71 -7.66
C THR A 5 -1.49 -28.93 -7.24
N ASN A 6 -1.59 -28.16 -6.16
CA ASN A 6 -0.47 -27.35 -5.67
C ASN A 6 0.64 -28.26 -5.10
N GLN A 7 1.60 -28.59 -5.96
CA GLN A 7 2.76 -29.44 -5.68
C GLN A 7 3.59 -28.95 -4.48
N ALA A 8 3.56 -27.64 -4.19
CA ALA A 8 4.20 -27.04 -3.03
C ALA A 8 3.53 -27.46 -1.70
N THR A 9 2.23 -27.69 -1.70
CA THR A 9 1.50 -28.16 -0.51
C THR A 9 1.82 -29.62 -0.20
N VAL A 10 2.00 -30.44 -1.23
CA VAL A 10 2.40 -31.86 -1.08
C VAL A 10 3.85 -31.95 -0.60
N GLU A 11 4.76 -31.11 -1.12
CA GLU A 11 6.14 -31.05 -0.63
C GLU A 11 6.25 -30.54 0.82
N ALA A 12 5.45 -29.54 1.22
CA ALA A 12 5.43 -29.02 2.59
C ALA A 12 4.95 -30.08 3.61
N VAL A 13 3.91 -30.84 3.27
CA VAL A 13 3.38 -31.92 4.13
C VAL A 13 4.40 -33.07 4.24
N ASN A 14 5.03 -33.47 3.14
CA ASN A 14 6.05 -34.52 3.17
C ASN A 14 7.31 -34.10 3.97
N LYS A 15 7.68 -32.82 3.92
CA LYS A 15 8.81 -32.27 4.69
C LYS A 15 8.50 -32.25 6.20
N LEU A 16 7.27 -31.92 6.58
CA LEU A 16 6.81 -31.96 7.97
C LEU A 16 6.76 -33.39 8.53
N ILE A 17 6.31 -34.36 7.73
CA ILE A 17 6.29 -35.79 8.11
C ILE A 17 7.72 -36.30 8.35
N ALA A 18 8.67 -35.96 7.47
CA ALA A 18 10.07 -36.35 7.62
C ALA A 18 10.73 -35.74 8.87
N GLN A 19 10.40 -34.48 9.21
CA GLN A 19 10.90 -33.81 10.42
C GLN A 19 10.34 -34.42 11.70
N LEU A 20 9.06 -34.81 11.72
CA LEU A 20 8.43 -35.47 12.86
C LEU A 20 8.99 -36.89 13.08
N GLN A 21 9.26 -37.62 11.99
CA GLN A 21 9.91 -38.94 12.06
C GLN A 21 11.36 -38.83 12.57
N GLN A 22 12.10 -37.81 12.13
CA GLN A 22 13.45 -37.55 12.62
C GLN A 22 13.46 -37.19 14.11
N ALA A 23 12.52 -36.38 14.59
CA ALA A 23 12.39 -36.02 16.00
C ALA A 23 12.02 -37.22 16.91
N VAL A 24 11.26 -38.21 16.39
CA VAL A 24 11.00 -39.47 17.10
C VAL A 24 12.26 -40.35 17.13
N ASN A 25 13.01 -40.43 16.03
CA ASN A 25 14.25 -41.22 15.94
C ASN A 25 15.38 -40.65 16.80
N ASP A 26 15.44 -39.33 16.96
CA ASP A 26 16.42 -38.63 17.79
C ASP A 26 16.04 -38.64 19.29
N GLY A 27 14.95 -39.32 19.66
CA GLY A 27 14.49 -39.47 21.05
C GLY A 27 13.92 -38.18 21.67
N LEU A 28 13.63 -37.17 20.85
CA LEU A 28 13.07 -35.88 21.28
C LEU A 28 11.56 -35.96 21.55
N LEU A 29 10.89 -37.01 21.06
CA LEU A 29 9.46 -37.29 21.29
C LEU A 29 9.27 -38.76 21.72
N THR A 30 8.68 -38.99 22.89
CA THR A 30 8.14 -40.32 23.27
C THR A 30 6.62 -40.33 23.08
N LEU A 31 6.13 -41.24 22.24
CA LEU A 31 4.70 -41.51 22.06
C LEU A 31 4.11 -42.13 23.33
N GLN A 32 3.52 -41.30 24.19
CA GLN A 32 2.55 -41.76 25.18
C GLN A 32 1.14 -41.57 24.62
N ALA A 33 0.39 -42.67 24.64
CA ALA A 33 -0.89 -42.86 23.97
C ALA A 33 -1.92 -41.75 24.24
N ALA A 34 -2.34 -41.08 23.18
CA ALA A 34 -3.59 -40.33 23.15
C ALA A 34 -4.67 -41.20 22.49
N ALA A 35 -5.61 -41.68 23.29
CA ALA A 35 -6.86 -42.25 22.82
C ALA A 35 -7.74 -41.13 22.23
N SER A 36 -7.61 -40.90 20.92
CA SER A 36 -8.66 -40.42 20.00
C SER A 36 -8.07 -40.24 18.60
N ALA A 37 -7.80 -41.35 17.92
CA ALA A 37 -7.38 -41.37 16.53
C ALA A 37 -8.59 -41.17 15.61
N ARG A 38 -8.56 -40.14 14.75
CA ARG A 38 -9.47 -40.05 13.59
C ARG A 38 -8.88 -40.87 12.46
N VAL A 39 -9.67 -41.82 11.96
CA VAL A 39 -9.28 -42.89 11.03
C VAL A 39 -9.61 -42.49 9.60
N PHE A 40 -8.70 -42.72 8.66
CA PHE A 40 -8.92 -42.63 7.23
C PHE A 40 -9.38 -44.00 6.73
N TYR A 41 -10.54 -44.09 6.08
CA TYR A 41 -11.04 -45.33 5.48
C TYR A 41 -11.15 -45.18 3.96
N THR A 42 -10.88 -46.26 3.24
CA THR A 42 -11.17 -46.39 1.81
C THR A 42 -12.64 -46.73 1.57
N ARG A 43 -13.12 -46.57 0.33
CA ARG A 43 -14.53 -46.78 -0.01
C ARG A 43 -15.01 -48.22 0.21
N GLU A 44 -14.14 -49.22 0.00
CA GLU A 44 -14.43 -50.63 0.30
C GLU A 44 -14.47 -50.94 1.80
N GLU A 45 -13.76 -50.17 2.63
CA GLU A 45 -13.75 -50.33 4.09
C GLU A 45 -14.98 -49.68 4.75
N MET A 46 -15.61 -48.69 4.12
CA MET A 46 -16.81 -48.04 4.64
C MET A 46 -18.09 -48.88 4.46
N ASP A 47 -18.17 -49.70 3.41
CA ASP A 47 -19.35 -50.54 3.14
C ASP A 47 -19.48 -51.73 4.12
N ALA A 48 -18.44 -52.04 4.92
CA ALA A 48 -18.39 -53.20 5.81
C ALA A 48 -18.74 -52.92 7.28
N VAL A 49 -18.83 -51.66 7.72
CA VAL A 49 -18.83 -51.30 9.16
C VAL A 49 -20.22 -51.07 9.77
N ALA A 50 -21.28 -51.01 8.97
CA ALA A 50 -22.68 -51.13 9.40
C ALA A 50 -23.15 -50.06 10.45
N PRO A 51 -24.45 -50.02 10.81
CA PRO A 51 -25.32 -48.88 10.55
C PRO A 51 -25.71 -48.13 11.83
N GLU A 52 -26.36 -46.98 11.70
CA GLU A 52 -26.97 -46.20 12.78
C GLU A 52 -26.02 -45.28 13.58
N ALA A 53 -25.74 -44.11 13.01
CA ALA A 53 -25.98 -42.79 13.60
C ALA A 53 -25.29 -41.73 12.73
N GLU A 54 -25.96 -40.58 12.55
CA GLU A 54 -25.54 -39.42 11.75
C GLU A 54 -24.03 -39.15 11.80
N GLN A 55 -23.32 -39.53 10.73
CA GLN A 55 -21.88 -39.30 10.61
C GLN A 55 -21.55 -38.57 9.30
N TRP A 56 -20.65 -37.61 9.43
CA TRP A 56 -20.11 -36.80 8.34
C TRP A 56 -18.81 -37.45 7.86
N ALA A 57 -18.64 -37.61 6.55
CA ALA A 57 -17.45 -38.19 5.95
C ALA A 57 -16.85 -37.26 4.89
N VAL A 58 -15.52 -37.26 4.79
CA VAL A 58 -14.77 -36.62 3.70
C VAL A 58 -14.33 -37.72 2.76
N LEU A 59 -14.83 -37.69 1.53
CA LEU A 59 -14.47 -38.67 0.51
C LEU A 59 -13.34 -38.09 -0.34
N ILE A 60 -12.25 -38.84 -0.51
CA ILE A 60 -11.18 -38.50 -1.45
C ILE A 60 -11.06 -39.66 -2.43
N ALA A 61 -11.65 -39.52 -3.60
CA ALA A 61 -11.53 -40.48 -4.69
C ALA A 61 -11.44 -39.74 -6.02
N GLY A 62 -10.23 -39.68 -6.60
CA GLY A 62 -10.00 -38.97 -7.86
C GLY A 62 -10.09 -37.44 -7.74
N SER A 63 -10.59 -36.77 -8.79
CA SER A 63 -10.61 -35.32 -8.94
C SER A 63 -11.70 -34.57 -8.16
N ASP A 64 -12.58 -35.29 -7.47
CA ASP A 64 -13.71 -34.69 -6.75
C ASP A 64 -13.48 -34.75 -5.23
N MET A 65 -13.43 -33.59 -4.59
CA MET A 65 -13.44 -33.45 -3.12
C MET A 65 -14.72 -32.73 -2.69
N GLY A 66 -15.43 -33.28 -1.71
CA GLY A 66 -16.64 -32.67 -1.16
C GLY A 66 -17.06 -33.27 0.18
N TYR A 67 -17.92 -32.53 0.90
CA TYR A 67 -18.54 -32.98 2.14
C TYR A 67 -19.84 -33.74 1.82
N TYR A 68 -20.01 -34.93 2.39
CA TYR A 68 -21.21 -35.75 2.19
C TYR A 68 -21.90 -36.05 3.52
N ASN A 69 -23.23 -36.08 3.52
CA ASN A 69 -24.04 -36.58 4.62
C ASN A 69 -24.97 -37.72 4.15
N GLU A 70 -25.28 -38.65 5.05
CA GLU A 70 -26.21 -39.75 4.75
C GLU A 70 -27.65 -39.28 4.96
N GLN A 71 -28.50 -39.44 3.95
CA GLN A 71 -29.94 -39.21 4.03
C GLN A 71 -30.69 -40.41 3.48
N GLY A 72 -31.48 -41.08 4.31
CA GLY A 72 -32.38 -42.17 3.88
C GLY A 72 -31.68 -43.40 3.30
N GLY A 73 -30.45 -43.71 3.75
CA GLY A 73 -29.66 -44.84 3.24
C GLY A 73 -28.84 -44.53 1.99
N ALA A 74 -28.73 -43.26 1.59
CA ALA A 74 -27.92 -42.81 0.47
C ALA A 74 -27.05 -41.60 0.87
N TRP A 75 -25.85 -41.50 0.30
CA TRP A 75 -24.91 -40.41 0.54
C TRP A 75 -25.17 -39.26 -0.43
N VAL A 76 -25.45 -38.07 0.12
CA VAL A 76 -25.81 -36.86 -0.64
C VAL A 76 -24.71 -35.80 -0.46
N TRP A 77 -24.35 -35.12 -1.54
CA TRP A 77 -23.37 -34.04 -1.53
C TRP A 77 -23.94 -32.80 -0.83
N SER A 78 -23.16 -32.18 0.06
CA SER A 78 -23.60 -31.08 0.93
C SER A 78 -22.96 -29.75 0.51
N ASP A 79 -23.80 -28.77 0.15
CA ASP A 79 -23.45 -27.40 -0.23
C ASP A 79 -23.13 -26.45 0.96
N LEU A 80 -23.04 -26.97 2.19
CA LEU A 80 -22.93 -26.11 3.38
C LEU A 80 -21.54 -25.47 3.53
N GLN A 81 -21.50 -24.17 3.23
CA GLN A 81 -20.47 -23.16 3.49
C GLN A 81 -19.83 -23.24 4.90
N PRO A 82 -18.59 -22.72 5.09
CA PRO A 82 -17.87 -22.83 6.36
C PRO A 82 -18.61 -22.17 7.52
N ALA A 83 -18.43 -22.76 8.72
CA ALA A 83 -19.09 -22.37 9.96
C ALA A 83 -19.04 -20.85 10.23
N THR A 84 -20.16 -20.29 10.70
CA THR A 84 -20.25 -18.86 11.02
C THR A 84 -19.48 -18.54 12.31
N ALA A 85 -19.01 -17.29 12.46
CA ALA A 85 -18.24 -16.81 13.62
C ALA A 85 -18.92 -17.09 14.98
N SER A 86 -20.25 -17.24 15.01
CA SER A 86 -21.02 -17.62 16.20
C SER A 86 -20.77 -19.07 16.67
N GLN A 87 -20.38 -19.98 15.77
CA GLN A 87 -20.11 -21.38 16.10
C GLN A 87 -18.69 -21.57 16.68
N LEU A 88 -17.74 -20.72 16.29
CA LEU A 88 -16.39 -20.68 16.87
C LEU A 88 -16.37 -20.07 18.28
N ALA A 89 -17.28 -19.14 18.57
CA ALA A 89 -17.43 -18.55 19.91
C ALA A 89 -17.86 -19.58 20.99
N GLY A 90 -18.51 -20.68 20.59
CA GLY A 90 -18.92 -21.75 21.50
C GLY A 90 -17.81 -22.72 21.94
N ILE A 91 -16.64 -22.68 21.28
CA ILE A 91 -15.50 -23.55 21.62
C ILE A 91 -14.59 -22.90 22.67
N ALA A 92 -14.66 -21.58 22.85
CA ALA A 92 -13.82 -20.83 23.79
C ALA A 92 -14.21 -21.01 25.28
N THR A 93 -15.33 -21.65 25.59
CA THR A 93 -15.78 -21.89 26.98
C THR A 93 -15.70 -23.36 27.36
N LYS A 94 -14.50 -23.82 27.74
CA LYS A 94 -14.29 -24.89 28.73
C LYS A 94 -12.81 -25.05 29.11
N VAL A 95 -12.30 -24.09 29.87
CA VAL A 95 -11.20 -24.37 30.81
C VAL A 95 -11.60 -23.77 32.16
N GLN A 96 -12.38 -24.52 32.93
CA GLN A 96 -12.46 -24.30 34.37
C GLN A 96 -11.19 -24.89 34.98
N SER A 97 -10.18 -24.06 35.26
CA SER A 97 -9.04 -24.48 36.07
C SER A 97 -9.45 -24.53 37.54
N LYS A 98 -9.78 -25.72 38.05
CA LYS A 98 -9.71 -25.97 39.49
C LYS A 98 -8.24 -26.16 39.86
N VAL A 99 -7.58 -25.09 40.31
CA VAL A 99 -6.24 -25.19 40.90
C VAL A 99 -6.41 -25.25 42.41
N GLU A 100 -6.26 -26.45 42.99
CA GLU A 100 -6.41 -26.67 44.44
C GLU A 100 -5.09 -26.51 45.23
N PHE A 101 -3.98 -26.08 44.60
CA PHE A 101 -2.69 -25.94 45.29
C PHE A 101 -1.73 -24.91 44.65
N PHE A 102 -1.24 -23.93 45.43
CA PHE A 102 -0.25 -22.93 44.97
C PHE A 102 0.83 -22.62 46.04
N PRO A 103 2.12 -22.96 45.82
CA PRO A 103 3.20 -22.76 46.81
C PRO A 103 3.94 -21.41 46.68
N PHE A 104 4.31 -20.79 47.80
CA PHE A 104 5.11 -19.53 47.84
C PHE A 104 6.62 -19.73 47.97
N GLY A 105 7.08 -20.98 48.13
CA GLY A 105 8.49 -21.34 48.24
C GLY A 105 8.68 -22.73 48.85
N HIS A 106 9.88 -23.29 48.74
CA HIS A 106 10.24 -24.59 49.32
C HIS A 106 11.52 -24.52 50.16
N VAL A 107 11.60 -25.34 51.21
CA VAL A 107 12.85 -25.62 51.94
C VAL A 107 13.09 -27.12 51.86
N GLY A 108 14.04 -27.53 51.01
CA GLY A 108 14.16 -28.93 50.61
C GLY A 108 12.91 -29.42 49.86
N ARG A 109 12.40 -30.62 50.17
CA ARG A 109 11.16 -31.18 49.58
C ARG A 109 9.86 -30.74 50.30
N GLN A 110 9.90 -29.72 51.14
CA GLN A 110 8.74 -29.28 51.92
C GLN A 110 8.31 -27.86 51.52
N VAL A 111 6.99 -27.64 51.46
CA VAL A 111 6.35 -26.34 51.21
C VAL A 111 5.79 -25.83 52.54
N PRO A 112 6.37 -24.79 53.14
CA PRO A 112 5.94 -24.31 54.46
C PRO A 112 4.71 -23.39 54.43
N VAL A 113 4.41 -22.72 53.30
CA VAL A 113 3.27 -21.81 53.12
C VAL A 113 2.66 -21.97 51.72
N TRP A 114 1.34 -22.11 51.62
CA TRP A 114 0.58 -22.30 50.36
C TRP A 114 -0.81 -21.67 50.46
N PHE A 115 -1.52 -21.57 49.33
CA PHE A 115 -2.98 -21.37 49.34
C PHE A 115 -3.70 -22.70 49.12
N GLU A 116 -4.76 -22.91 49.88
CA GLU A 116 -5.69 -24.02 49.72
C GLU A 116 -7.09 -23.42 49.68
N ASN A 117 -7.81 -23.61 48.58
CA ASN A 117 -9.16 -23.06 48.37
C ASN A 117 -9.29 -21.53 48.55
N GLY A 118 -8.20 -20.77 48.31
CA GLY A 118 -8.18 -19.32 48.43
C GLY A 118 -7.75 -18.79 49.80
N ASP A 119 -7.54 -19.67 50.79
CA ASP A 119 -7.08 -19.30 52.15
C ASP A 119 -5.59 -19.58 52.36
N LEU A 120 -4.90 -18.68 53.07
CA LEU A 120 -3.46 -18.79 53.33
C LEU A 120 -3.19 -19.89 54.38
N ALA A 121 -2.59 -20.99 53.95
CA ALA A 121 -2.24 -22.15 54.76
C ALA A 121 -0.72 -22.24 55.00
N ALA A 122 -0.32 -22.72 56.17
CA ALA A 122 1.10 -22.92 56.51
C ALA A 122 1.32 -24.03 57.52
N ARG A 123 2.44 -24.75 57.40
CA ARG A 123 2.85 -25.81 58.33
C ARG A 123 3.75 -25.23 59.43
N GLY A 124 3.36 -25.40 60.70
CA GLY A 124 4.19 -25.04 61.86
C GLY A 124 4.03 -23.61 62.41
N MET A 125 2.95 -22.88 62.11
CA MET A 125 2.71 -21.54 62.67
C MET A 125 2.61 -21.57 64.21
N ALA A 126 3.42 -20.74 64.87
CA ALA A 126 3.31 -20.49 66.31
C ALA A 126 1.95 -19.83 66.64
N PRO A 127 1.29 -20.18 67.77
CA PRO A 127 -0.07 -19.69 68.10
C PRO A 127 -0.24 -18.17 68.13
N ALA A 128 0.84 -17.41 68.41
CA ALA A 128 0.83 -15.94 68.40
C ALA A 128 0.70 -15.35 66.98
N LEU A 129 1.25 -16.01 65.96
CA LEU A 129 1.18 -15.58 64.56
C LEU A 129 -0.21 -15.76 63.95
N ARG A 130 -0.95 -16.80 64.35
CA ARG A 130 -2.35 -17.03 63.91
C ARG A 130 -3.29 -15.90 64.32
N ARG A 131 -3.04 -15.27 65.46
CA ARG A 131 -3.92 -14.22 66.00
C ARG A 131 -3.71 -12.86 65.33
N ILE A 132 -2.49 -12.58 64.87
CA ILE A 132 -2.12 -11.33 64.20
C ILE A 132 -2.45 -11.39 62.69
N ALA A 133 -2.28 -12.55 62.05
CA ALA A 133 -2.50 -12.71 60.61
C ALA A 133 -3.97 -12.55 60.16
N VAL A 134 -4.94 -12.97 60.98
CA VAL A 134 -6.37 -12.91 60.63
C VAL A 134 -6.95 -11.50 60.80
N GLN A 135 -6.40 -10.68 61.70
CA GLN A 135 -6.93 -9.33 61.97
C GLN A 135 -6.33 -8.23 61.08
N ASP A 136 -5.08 -8.35 60.61
CA ASP A 136 -4.40 -7.25 59.91
C ASP A 136 -4.39 -7.40 58.37
N VAL A 137 -4.51 -8.63 57.84
CA VAL A 137 -4.48 -8.90 56.38
C VAL A 137 -5.86 -8.76 55.73
N ALA A 138 -6.92 -9.21 56.42
CA ALA A 138 -8.29 -9.16 55.89
C ALA A 138 -8.86 -7.74 55.76
N GLY A 139 -8.30 -6.75 56.48
CA GLY A 139 -8.77 -5.36 56.49
C GLY A 139 -7.98 -4.39 55.60
N ARG A 140 -6.95 -4.83 54.88
CA ARG A 140 -6.01 -3.93 54.17
C ARG A 140 -5.73 -4.28 52.71
N LEU A 141 -6.33 -5.33 52.18
CA LEU A 141 -6.14 -5.72 50.78
C LEU A 141 -7.33 -5.27 49.94
N ASP A 142 -7.20 -4.07 49.35
CA ASP A 142 -8.01 -3.68 48.19
C ASP A 142 -7.37 -4.33 46.95
N VAL A 143 -7.61 -5.64 46.77
CA VAL A 143 -7.17 -6.37 45.57
C VAL A 143 -8.14 -6.04 44.45
N SER A 144 -7.75 -5.08 43.60
CA SER A 144 -8.39 -4.94 42.29
C SER A 144 -8.17 -6.24 41.50
N PRO A 145 -9.24 -6.92 41.02
CA PRO A 145 -9.16 -8.23 40.37
C PRO A 145 -8.52 -8.21 38.97
N ALA A 146 -7.99 -7.07 38.53
CA ALA A 146 -7.51 -6.87 37.16
C ALA A 146 -6.01 -7.16 36.95
N MET A 147 -5.22 -7.30 38.01
CA MET A 147 -3.75 -7.41 37.89
C MET A 147 -3.14 -8.28 38.99
N VAL A 148 -2.57 -9.44 38.62
CA VAL A 148 -1.86 -10.33 39.56
C VAL A 148 -0.35 -10.23 39.31
N PRO A 149 0.45 -9.61 40.19
CA PRO A 149 1.88 -9.47 39.97
C PRO A 149 2.59 -10.84 40.04
N LEU A 150 3.40 -11.13 39.03
CA LEU A 150 4.22 -12.35 38.92
C LEU A 150 5.67 -12.12 39.34
N GLY A 151 6.18 -10.90 39.16
CA GLY A 151 7.56 -10.55 39.48
C GLY A 151 7.75 -9.06 39.73
N ARG A 152 8.60 -8.73 40.72
CA ARG A 152 8.99 -7.35 41.03
C ARG A 152 10.51 -7.17 40.98
N PHE A 153 10.97 -5.98 40.63
CA PHE A 153 12.35 -5.56 40.76
C PHE A 153 12.34 -4.19 41.46
N GLY A 154 12.90 -4.12 42.67
CA GLY A 154 12.75 -2.93 43.50
C GLY A 154 11.29 -2.66 43.89
N ARG A 155 10.79 -1.46 43.56
CA ARG A 155 9.40 -1.04 43.81
C ARG A 155 8.45 -1.31 42.63
N ASP A 156 8.97 -1.75 41.49
CA ASP A 156 8.20 -1.87 40.26
C ASP A 156 7.85 -3.32 39.94
N VAL A 157 6.64 -3.53 39.42
CA VAL A 157 6.17 -4.84 38.91
C VAL A 157 6.63 -4.95 37.45
N TRP A 158 7.42 -5.98 37.15
CA TRP A 158 7.94 -6.20 35.80
C TRP A 158 7.22 -7.32 35.05
N ALA A 159 6.41 -8.12 35.74
CA ALA A 159 5.53 -9.11 35.12
C ALA A 159 4.22 -9.23 35.91
N TRP A 160 3.08 -9.35 35.23
CA TRP A 160 1.77 -9.56 35.85
C TRP A 160 0.84 -10.37 34.96
N LEU A 161 -0.20 -10.97 35.55
CA LEU A 161 -1.34 -11.54 34.84
C LEU A 161 -2.49 -10.54 34.82
N GLU A 162 -3.21 -10.51 33.70
CA GLU A 162 -4.52 -9.89 33.57
C GLU A 162 -5.46 -10.85 32.81
N PRO A 163 -6.78 -10.58 32.78
CA PRO A 163 -7.70 -11.40 32.00
C PRO A 163 -7.28 -11.43 30.52
N GLY A 164 -6.73 -12.56 30.06
CA GLY A 164 -6.26 -12.74 28.69
C GLY A 164 -4.77 -13.08 28.54
N GLY A 165 -3.94 -12.96 29.59
CA GLY A 165 -2.56 -13.42 29.49
C GLY A 165 -1.57 -12.86 30.53
N VAL A 166 -0.29 -13.07 30.21
CA VAL A 166 0.88 -12.58 30.96
C VAL A 166 1.42 -11.32 30.29
N ASN A 167 1.64 -10.25 31.05
CA ASN A 167 2.25 -9.00 30.61
C ASN A 167 3.59 -8.73 31.31
N PHE A 168 4.39 -7.86 30.68
CA PHE A 168 5.71 -7.45 31.17
C PHE A 168 5.92 -5.94 31.03
N SER A 169 6.60 -5.30 32.00
CA SER A 169 7.06 -3.90 31.83
C SER A 169 8.45 -3.90 31.19
N GLY A 170 8.44 -3.85 29.86
CA GLY A 170 9.65 -3.90 29.04
C GLY A 170 10.13 -5.32 28.75
N VAL A 171 10.40 -5.59 27.48
CA VAL A 171 10.99 -6.83 26.98
C VAL A 171 12.29 -6.51 26.25
N SER A 172 13.33 -7.34 26.42
CA SER A 172 14.60 -7.14 25.74
C SER A 172 14.47 -7.44 24.24
N ALA A 173 15.21 -6.72 23.39
CA ALA A 173 15.21 -6.94 21.95
C ALA A 173 15.54 -8.41 21.58
N GLY A 174 16.40 -9.08 22.36
CA GLY A 174 16.71 -10.49 22.18
C GLY A 174 15.53 -11.44 22.47
N LEU A 175 14.72 -11.14 23.49
CA LEU A 175 13.51 -11.93 23.78
C LEU A 175 12.43 -11.70 22.71
N VAL A 176 12.27 -10.46 22.23
CA VAL A 176 11.37 -10.15 21.09
C VAL A 176 11.77 -10.94 19.85
N ALA A 177 13.06 -10.99 19.53
CA ALA A 177 13.57 -11.76 18.38
C ALA A 177 13.31 -13.27 18.52
N GLN A 178 13.43 -13.83 19.74
CA GLN A 178 13.14 -15.24 20.00
C GLN A 178 11.65 -15.58 19.90
N ILE A 179 10.78 -14.71 20.39
CA ILE A 179 9.32 -14.87 20.26
C ILE A 179 8.93 -14.77 18.78
N ALA A 180 9.47 -13.79 18.04
CA ALA A 180 9.23 -13.63 16.61
C ALA A 180 9.65 -14.86 15.80
N ALA A 181 10.77 -15.51 16.15
CA ALA A 181 11.25 -16.73 15.49
C ALA A 181 10.37 -17.97 15.74
N GLN A 182 9.52 -17.95 16.78
CA GLN A 182 8.65 -19.06 17.17
C GLN A 182 7.21 -18.90 16.65
N LEU A 183 6.82 -17.67 16.28
CA LEU A 183 5.58 -17.45 15.55
C LEU A 183 5.71 -18.08 14.16
N PRO A 184 4.62 -18.67 13.61
CA PRO A 184 4.61 -19.11 12.21
C PRO A 184 5.07 -17.95 11.35
N GLN A 185 6.25 -18.11 10.74
CA GLN A 185 6.65 -17.18 9.69
C GLN A 185 5.59 -17.32 8.61
N PRO A 186 4.98 -16.23 8.12
CA PRO A 186 4.15 -16.35 6.93
C PRO A 186 5.02 -17.06 5.89
N GLU A 187 4.48 -18.12 5.27
CA GLU A 187 5.06 -18.71 4.07
C GLU A 187 5.52 -17.56 3.17
N PRO A 188 6.74 -17.58 2.60
CA PRO A 188 7.23 -16.47 1.80
C PRO A 188 6.15 -16.13 0.79
N THR A 189 5.51 -14.97 0.96
CA THR A 189 4.55 -14.47 0.00
C THR A 189 5.33 -14.38 -1.29
N VAL A 190 5.05 -15.27 -2.24
CA VAL A 190 5.62 -15.16 -3.57
C VAL A 190 5.07 -13.85 -4.11
N ILE A 191 5.90 -12.80 -4.09
CA ILE A 191 5.56 -11.50 -4.65
C ILE A 191 5.45 -11.72 -6.15
N PRO A 192 4.27 -11.51 -6.75
CA PRO A 192 4.10 -11.70 -8.17
C PRO A 192 4.84 -10.58 -8.91
N ILE A 193 5.43 -10.93 -10.05
CA ILE A 193 6.07 -9.97 -10.95
C ILE A 193 5.09 -8.86 -11.38
N ALA A 194 3.82 -9.21 -11.59
CA ALA A 194 2.76 -8.26 -11.82
C ALA A 194 1.44 -8.80 -11.24
N SER A 195 0.58 -7.91 -10.77
CA SER A 195 -0.82 -8.24 -10.49
C SER A 195 -1.62 -8.43 -11.79
N ASP A 196 -2.85 -8.91 -11.70
CA ASP A 196 -3.64 -9.33 -12.87
C ASP A 196 -4.37 -8.18 -13.61
N GLY A 197 -4.26 -6.95 -13.11
CA GLY A 197 -4.87 -5.78 -13.72
C GLY A 197 -6.35 -5.59 -13.35
N ARG A 198 -6.96 -6.41 -12.49
CA ARG A 198 -8.42 -6.40 -12.28
C ARG A 198 -9.01 -5.03 -11.91
N SER A 199 -8.27 -4.18 -11.19
CA SER A 199 -8.74 -2.85 -10.79
C SER A 199 -8.78 -1.83 -11.93
N LEU A 200 -8.12 -2.09 -13.06
CA LEU A 200 -7.99 -1.16 -14.19
C LEU A 200 -9.18 -1.18 -15.17
N TRP A 201 -10.40 -1.36 -14.67
CA TRP A 201 -11.59 -1.49 -15.53
C TRP A 201 -11.96 -0.18 -16.23
N ARG A 202 -11.74 0.98 -15.59
CA ARG A 202 -12.00 2.30 -16.17
C ARG A 202 -11.10 2.54 -17.39
N LEU A 203 -9.80 2.23 -17.26
CA LEU A 203 -8.85 2.21 -18.36
C LEU A 203 -9.31 1.30 -19.50
N ARG A 204 -9.69 0.05 -19.20
CA ARG A 204 -10.15 -0.90 -20.23
C ARG A 204 -11.42 -0.44 -20.93
N ALA A 205 -12.36 0.17 -20.19
CA ALA A 205 -13.60 0.70 -20.76
C ALA A 205 -13.29 1.81 -21.77
N LYS A 206 -12.42 2.77 -21.42
CA LYS A 206 -12.01 3.85 -22.33
C LYS A 206 -11.27 3.33 -23.56
N GLN A 207 -10.41 2.33 -23.41
CA GLN A 207 -9.78 1.66 -24.55
C GLN A 207 -10.80 0.97 -25.46
N GLY A 208 -11.82 0.31 -24.88
CA GLY A 208 -12.92 -0.29 -25.65
C GLY A 208 -13.69 0.75 -26.46
N LEU A 209 -14.01 1.91 -25.86
CA LEU A 209 -14.68 3.02 -26.53
C LEU A 209 -13.83 3.60 -27.68
N LEU A 210 -12.51 3.77 -27.45
CA LEU A 210 -11.57 4.21 -28.50
C LEU A 210 -11.53 3.23 -29.68
N ARG A 211 -11.45 1.92 -29.41
CA ARG A 211 -11.47 0.87 -30.45
C ARG A 211 -12.79 0.80 -31.20
N ALA A 212 -13.89 1.11 -30.52
CA ALA A 212 -15.22 1.21 -31.13
C ALA A 212 -15.43 2.50 -31.94
N GLY A 213 -14.45 3.41 -31.95
CA GLY A 213 -14.54 4.68 -32.67
C GLY A 213 -15.55 5.66 -32.06
N VAL A 214 -15.83 5.57 -30.75
CA VAL A 214 -16.74 6.51 -30.08
C VAL A 214 -16.09 7.90 -30.08
N PRO A 215 -16.76 8.94 -30.64
CA PRO A 215 -16.20 10.27 -30.75
C PRO A 215 -15.97 10.91 -29.37
N SER A 216 -15.04 11.86 -29.30
CA SER A 216 -14.68 12.63 -28.10
C SER A 216 -14.31 11.74 -26.90
N THR A 217 -13.83 10.52 -27.17
CA THR A 217 -13.37 9.58 -26.14
C THR A 217 -11.91 9.84 -25.84
N ARG A 218 -11.61 10.15 -24.58
CA ARG A 218 -10.24 10.38 -24.10
C ARG A 218 -9.87 9.36 -23.04
N LEU A 219 -8.76 8.66 -23.25
CA LEU A 219 -8.09 7.84 -22.24
C LEU A 219 -7.01 8.69 -21.56
N ARG A 220 -7.21 9.00 -20.28
CA ARG A 220 -6.33 9.88 -19.51
C ARG A 220 -5.45 9.07 -18.57
N VAL A 221 -4.14 9.18 -18.75
CA VAL A 221 -3.15 8.37 -18.03
C VAL A 221 -2.15 9.28 -17.34
N GLY A 222 -2.05 9.17 -16.02
CA GLY A 222 -1.07 9.90 -15.22
C GLY A 222 0.20 9.09 -14.95
N PHE A 223 1.34 9.77 -14.93
CA PHE A 223 2.61 9.28 -14.42
C PHE A 223 3.08 10.19 -13.29
N THR A 224 3.30 9.64 -12.10
CA THR A 224 3.71 10.41 -10.91
C THR A 224 4.73 9.67 -10.05
N GLY A 225 5.31 10.40 -9.10
CA GLY A 225 6.35 9.94 -8.20
C GLY A 225 7.66 10.69 -8.43
N ASP A 226 8.77 9.97 -8.54
CA ASP A 226 10.11 10.55 -8.55
C ASP A 226 10.64 10.91 -9.96
N SER A 227 11.96 11.04 -10.10
CA SER A 227 12.64 11.37 -11.36
C SER A 227 12.34 10.43 -12.52
N TRP A 228 11.88 9.20 -12.26
CA TRP A 228 11.48 8.25 -13.31
C TRP A 228 10.22 8.70 -14.07
N THR A 229 9.36 9.48 -13.42
CA THR A 229 8.18 10.11 -14.04
C THR A 229 8.36 11.60 -14.24
N GLU A 230 9.33 12.21 -13.55
CA GLU A 230 9.72 13.57 -13.83
C GLU A 230 10.44 13.64 -15.18
N LEU A 231 11.31 12.71 -15.55
CA LEU A 231 12.02 12.72 -16.83
C LEU A 231 11.15 12.28 -18.00
N TYR A 232 11.52 12.70 -19.22
CA TYR A 232 10.72 12.44 -20.42
C TYR A 232 10.67 10.96 -20.83
N HIS A 233 11.72 10.17 -20.57
CA HIS A 233 11.91 8.87 -21.23
C HIS A 233 10.72 7.91 -21.06
N ILE A 234 10.23 7.66 -19.84
CA ILE A 234 9.14 6.70 -19.60
C ILE A 234 7.76 7.28 -19.98
N PRO A 235 7.32 8.44 -19.45
CA PRO A 235 6.03 9.01 -19.85
C PRO A 235 5.95 9.27 -21.36
N GLY A 236 7.04 9.77 -21.97
CA GLY A 236 7.15 10.02 -23.40
C GLY A 236 7.07 8.75 -24.25
N ALA A 237 7.80 7.68 -23.87
CA ALA A 237 7.68 6.38 -24.53
C ALA A 237 6.26 5.81 -24.43
N MET A 238 5.59 5.96 -23.28
CA MET A 238 4.20 5.54 -23.15
C MET A 238 3.24 6.38 -23.99
N ARG A 239 3.44 7.70 -24.05
CA ARG A 239 2.65 8.61 -24.90
C ARG A 239 2.76 8.20 -26.37
N MET A 240 3.96 7.87 -26.85
CA MET A 240 4.16 7.38 -28.22
C MET A 240 3.45 6.04 -28.44
N LEU A 241 3.70 5.06 -27.57
CA LEU A 241 3.10 3.72 -27.68
C LEU A 241 1.58 3.77 -27.74
N LEU A 242 0.95 4.49 -26.81
CA LEU A 242 -0.50 4.63 -26.78
C LEU A 242 -1.03 5.50 -27.93
N GLY A 243 -0.29 6.55 -28.29
CA GLY A 243 -0.64 7.47 -29.36
C GLY A 243 -0.61 6.83 -30.74
N GLU A 244 0.29 5.88 -30.99
CA GLU A 244 0.32 5.09 -32.23
C GLU A 244 -0.96 4.25 -32.41
N VAL A 245 -1.55 3.76 -31.31
CA VAL A 245 -2.73 2.90 -31.34
C VAL A 245 -4.03 3.71 -31.36
N TYR A 246 -4.12 4.78 -30.57
CA TYR A 246 -5.38 5.50 -30.33
C TYR A 246 -5.39 6.94 -30.83
N GLY A 247 -4.26 7.48 -31.27
CA GLY A 247 -4.07 8.91 -31.50
C GLY A 247 -3.84 9.69 -30.20
N ILE A 248 -3.38 10.92 -30.33
CA ILE A 248 -3.14 11.86 -29.22
C ILE A 248 -4.31 12.85 -29.13
N ALA A 249 -4.92 12.95 -27.95
CA ALA A 249 -6.07 13.80 -27.69
C ALA A 249 -5.74 15.09 -26.91
N GLY A 250 -4.52 15.28 -26.44
CA GLY A 250 -4.14 16.50 -25.74
C GLY A 250 -2.71 16.49 -25.21
N ASP A 251 -2.28 17.64 -24.71
CA ASP A 251 -0.95 17.82 -24.12
C ASP A 251 -0.94 17.43 -22.64
N GLY A 252 -2.10 17.43 -21.99
CA GLY A 252 -2.29 17.01 -20.61
C GLY A 252 -1.81 18.07 -19.62
N PHE A 253 -1.32 17.62 -18.47
CA PHE A 253 -0.86 18.50 -17.40
C PHE A 253 0.49 19.13 -17.76
N LEU A 254 0.59 20.45 -17.62
CA LEU A 254 1.84 21.21 -17.71
C LEU A 254 2.26 21.66 -16.31
N ASN A 255 3.43 21.19 -15.90
CA ASN A 255 4.07 21.47 -14.63
C ASN A 255 4.59 22.93 -14.57
N VAL A 256 4.57 23.53 -13.39
CA VAL A 256 5.11 24.88 -13.14
C VAL A 256 6.64 24.93 -13.13
N ASN A 257 7.32 23.80 -12.93
CA ASN A 257 8.76 23.68 -13.10
C ASN A 257 9.09 23.59 -14.61
N ALA A 258 9.80 24.60 -15.11
CA ALA A 258 10.08 24.73 -16.55
C ALA A 258 10.86 23.51 -17.08
N GLY A 259 10.47 23.03 -18.26
CA GLY A 259 11.13 21.88 -18.93
C GLY A 259 10.50 20.51 -18.65
N ASN A 260 9.52 20.43 -17.74
CA ASN A 260 8.78 19.19 -17.43
C ASN A 260 7.50 19.02 -18.26
N SER A 261 7.53 19.38 -19.55
CA SER A 261 6.42 19.12 -20.48
C SER A 261 6.59 17.77 -21.19
N ILE A 262 5.49 17.05 -21.42
CA ILE A 262 5.48 15.81 -22.22
C ILE A 262 5.16 16.08 -23.70
N ALA A 263 4.70 17.28 -24.02
CA ALA A 263 4.24 17.69 -25.32
C ALA A 263 4.95 18.97 -25.79
N ASP A 264 4.58 19.48 -26.95
CA ASP A 264 5.27 20.61 -27.57
C ASP A 264 4.93 21.96 -26.91
N SER A 265 3.93 21.99 -26.02
CA SER A 265 3.64 23.14 -25.16
C SER A 265 4.85 23.54 -24.32
N VAL A 266 5.20 24.83 -24.35
CA VAL A 266 6.34 25.39 -23.60
C VAL A 266 5.86 26.44 -22.61
N VAL A 267 6.11 26.21 -21.32
CA VAL A 267 5.86 27.18 -20.24
C VAL A 267 7.16 27.92 -19.91
N SER A 268 7.12 29.25 -19.90
CA SER A 268 8.22 30.12 -19.52
C SER A 268 7.78 31.14 -18.49
N TRP A 269 8.71 31.50 -17.60
CA TRP A 269 8.46 32.35 -16.43
C TRP A 269 9.43 33.52 -16.46
N SER A 270 8.95 34.73 -16.16
CA SER A 270 9.85 35.86 -15.91
C SER A 270 10.52 35.76 -14.53
N ALA A 271 11.41 36.71 -14.22
CA ALA A 271 11.81 36.97 -12.85
C ALA A 271 10.60 37.35 -11.97
N GLY A 272 10.73 37.17 -10.65
CA GLY A 272 9.72 37.51 -9.64
C GLY A 272 8.90 36.32 -9.10
N TRP A 273 9.07 35.13 -9.68
CA TRP A 273 8.41 33.90 -9.19
C TRP A 273 9.32 33.09 -8.27
N THR A 274 8.76 32.62 -7.17
CA THR A 274 9.42 31.64 -6.28
C THR A 274 8.85 30.25 -6.55
N LEU A 275 9.71 29.27 -6.84
CA LEU A 275 9.34 27.87 -6.95
C LEU A 275 9.42 27.20 -5.57
N VAL A 276 8.35 26.51 -5.18
CA VAL A 276 8.37 25.51 -4.12
C VAL A 276 8.46 24.15 -4.79
N ASP A 277 9.43 23.35 -4.36
CA ASP A 277 9.69 22.02 -4.88
C ASP A 277 9.62 20.99 -3.76
N GLY A 278 8.61 20.14 -3.83
CA GLY A 278 8.35 19.09 -2.86
C GLY A 278 9.50 18.13 -2.62
N SER A 279 10.44 17.93 -3.57
CA SER A 279 11.63 17.11 -3.31
C SER A 279 12.58 17.71 -2.26
N THR A 280 12.49 19.02 -2.01
CA THR A 280 13.42 19.76 -1.15
C THR A 280 12.79 20.27 0.14
N THR A 281 11.46 20.24 0.26
CA THR A 281 10.73 20.78 1.41
C THR A 281 9.52 19.93 1.76
N THR A 282 9.04 20.07 2.99
CA THR A 282 7.74 19.58 3.46
C THR A 282 6.78 20.72 3.80
N ASN A 283 7.20 21.97 3.57
CA ASN A 283 6.43 23.18 3.85
C ASN A 283 5.92 23.82 2.55
N PHE A 284 4.60 23.97 2.45
CA PHE A 284 3.89 24.46 1.26
C PHE A 284 3.02 25.66 1.63
N PRO A 285 3.62 26.85 1.86
CA PRO A 285 2.90 28.01 2.38
C PRO A 285 1.77 28.49 1.46
N TYR A 286 1.83 28.14 0.17
CA TYR A 286 0.86 28.54 -0.84
C TYR A 286 0.30 27.36 -1.65
N GLY A 287 0.23 26.18 -1.02
CA GLY A 287 -0.26 24.94 -1.64
C GLY A 287 0.75 24.27 -2.60
N ALA A 288 0.31 23.19 -3.24
CA ALA A 288 1.04 22.46 -4.28
C ALA A 288 0.09 21.71 -5.20
N ALA A 289 0.51 21.41 -6.43
CA ALA A 289 -0.19 20.46 -7.28
C ALA A 289 0.17 19.00 -6.93
N GLN A 290 -0.43 18.07 -7.67
CA GLN A 290 -0.20 16.63 -7.55
C GLN A 290 1.23 16.17 -7.86
N ASP A 291 2.06 17.03 -8.43
CA ASP A 291 3.50 16.84 -8.65
C ASP A 291 4.37 17.46 -7.53
N GLY A 292 3.76 18.02 -6.49
CA GLY A 292 4.47 18.65 -5.37
C GLY A 292 5.11 19.99 -5.70
N HIS A 293 4.71 20.67 -6.79
CA HIS A 293 5.21 22.00 -7.11
C HIS A 293 4.15 23.09 -6.92
N CYS A 294 4.62 24.30 -6.59
CA CYS A 294 3.89 25.54 -6.84
C CYS A 294 4.86 26.67 -7.21
N ARG A 295 4.37 27.66 -7.94
CA ARG A 295 5.07 28.93 -8.13
C ARG A 295 4.22 30.07 -7.63
N TYR A 296 4.78 30.88 -6.75
CA TYR A 296 4.07 32.02 -6.18
C TYR A 296 4.83 33.33 -6.32
N THR A 297 4.10 34.44 -6.26
CA THR A 297 4.66 35.79 -6.26
C THR A 297 3.73 36.78 -5.58
N ALA A 298 4.32 37.82 -4.96
CA ALA A 298 3.62 39.02 -4.53
C ALA A 298 3.94 40.22 -5.43
N ASP A 299 4.75 40.03 -6.47
CA ASP A 299 5.19 41.10 -7.38
C ASP A 299 4.08 41.47 -8.37
N THR A 300 4.15 42.69 -8.88
CA THR A 300 3.22 43.22 -9.90
C THR A 300 3.80 43.22 -11.32
N THR A 301 4.98 42.64 -11.52
CA THR A 301 5.67 42.64 -12.83
C THR A 301 5.97 41.25 -13.36
N ALA A 302 5.54 40.22 -12.63
CA ALA A 302 5.74 38.83 -12.97
C ALA A 302 4.82 38.41 -14.13
N THR A 303 5.34 37.56 -15.02
CA THR A 303 4.62 37.04 -16.19
C THR A 303 4.90 35.56 -16.39
N ILE A 304 3.96 34.89 -17.06
CA ILE A 304 4.07 33.51 -17.54
C ILE A 304 3.66 33.51 -19.01
N ASN A 305 4.40 32.80 -19.86
CA ASN A 305 4.00 32.57 -21.24
C ASN A 305 3.95 31.07 -21.52
N ILE A 306 2.79 30.61 -21.98
CA ILE A 306 2.58 29.26 -22.51
C ILE A 306 2.46 29.40 -24.02
N THR A 307 3.35 28.75 -24.76
CA THR A 307 3.39 28.80 -26.23
C THR A 307 3.24 27.42 -26.82
N ASN A 308 2.84 27.37 -28.09
CA ASN A 308 2.61 26.13 -28.83
C ASN A 308 1.58 25.21 -28.16
N CYS A 309 0.59 25.83 -27.49
CA CYS A 309 -0.44 25.14 -26.72
C CYS A 309 -1.56 24.69 -27.66
N ARG A 310 -1.51 23.44 -28.16
CA ARG A 310 -2.57 22.94 -29.04
C ARG A 310 -3.76 22.44 -28.23
N ALA A 311 -4.81 23.27 -28.15
CA ALA A 311 -5.89 23.08 -27.20
C ALA A 311 -7.23 23.60 -27.74
N THR A 312 -8.33 22.98 -27.33
CA THR A 312 -9.65 23.66 -27.35
C THR A 312 -10.01 24.21 -25.98
N ASP A 313 -9.38 23.67 -24.93
CA ASP A 313 -9.64 24.00 -23.54
C ASP A 313 -8.34 24.04 -22.75
N VAL A 314 -8.11 25.13 -22.03
CA VAL A 314 -6.98 25.32 -21.12
C VAL A 314 -7.49 25.67 -19.74
N GLN A 315 -6.99 24.98 -18.72
CA GLN A 315 -7.29 25.30 -17.33
C GLN A 315 -6.04 25.86 -16.66
N ILE A 316 -6.17 27.01 -15.99
CA ILE A 316 -5.11 27.59 -15.14
C ILE A 316 -5.44 27.23 -13.70
N MET A 317 -4.58 26.47 -13.03
CA MET A 317 -4.79 25.98 -11.66
C MET A 317 -4.03 26.83 -10.64
N TYR A 318 -4.70 27.21 -9.55
CA TYR A 318 -4.14 28.08 -8.52
C TYR A 318 -4.70 27.79 -7.12
N PHE A 319 -4.05 28.34 -6.09
CA PHE A 319 -4.63 28.41 -4.74
C PHE A 319 -4.88 29.86 -4.32
N ASN A 320 -5.91 30.04 -3.51
CA ASN A 320 -6.45 31.34 -3.13
C ASN A 320 -5.69 31.97 -1.94
N PHE A 321 -4.84 32.98 -2.22
CA PHE A 321 -4.08 33.75 -1.23
C PHE A 321 -4.12 35.28 -1.45
N GLY A 322 -5.29 35.77 -1.86
CA GLY A 322 -5.62 37.20 -1.95
C GLY A 322 -4.97 37.97 -3.10
N GLY A 323 -4.23 37.30 -3.98
CA GLY A 323 -3.61 37.91 -5.16
C GLY A 323 -4.58 38.11 -6.33
N THR A 324 -4.11 38.83 -7.34
CA THR A 324 -4.81 38.98 -8.63
C THR A 324 -3.83 38.72 -9.77
N PHE A 325 -4.21 37.86 -10.70
CA PHE A 325 -3.49 37.70 -11.97
C PHE A 325 -4.43 37.89 -13.14
N SER A 326 -3.89 38.25 -14.30
CA SER A 326 -4.67 38.41 -15.52
C SER A 326 -4.13 37.46 -16.59
N TYR A 327 -5.01 36.91 -17.43
CA TYR A 327 -4.60 36.10 -18.57
C TYR A 327 -5.18 36.64 -19.89
N ARG A 328 -4.58 36.25 -21.01
CA ARG A 328 -5.14 36.44 -22.36
C ARG A 328 -4.72 35.33 -23.29
N VAL A 329 -5.50 35.14 -24.35
CA VAL A 329 -5.27 34.16 -25.42
C VAL A 329 -4.92 34.92 -26.70
N ASP A 330 -3.87 34.50 -27.40
CA ASP A 330 -3.47 34.98 -28.73
C ASP A 330 -3.41 36.51 -28.89
N GLY A 331 -2.92 37.20 -27.85
CA GLY A 331 -2.82 38.66 -27.85
C GLY A 331 -4.15 39.41 -27.71
N GLY A 332 -5.23 38.71 -27.37
CA GLY A 332 -6.54 39.28 -27.07
C GLY A 332 -6.59 40.15 -25.80
N ALA A 333 -7.81 40.45 -25.36
CA ALA A 333 -8.03 41.25 -24.14
C ALA A 333 -7.58 40.50 -22.88
N TRP A 334 -7.07 41.24 -21.89
CA TRP A 334 -6.76 40.71 -20.58
C TRP A 334 -8.04 40.45 -19.78
N VAL A 335 -8.08 39.32 -19.08
CA VAL A 335 -9.14 38.92 -18.16
C VAL A 335 -8.53 38.76 -16.78
N ASP A 336 -9.04 39.50 -15.80
CA ASP A 336 -8.58 39.45 -14.41
C ASP A 336 -9.18 38.25 -13.66
N VAL A 337 -8.36 37.64 -12.81
CA VAL A 337 -8.71 36.57 -11.89
C VAL A 337 -8.33 37.04 -10.50
N VAL A 338 -9.34 37.36 -9.70
CA VAL A 338 -9.18 37.80 -8.31
C VAL A 338 -9.28 36.58 -7.41
N CYS A 339 -8.17 36.20 -6.78
CA CYS A 339 -8.12 35.08 -5.84
C CYS A 339 -8.71 35.52 -4.50
N THR A 340 -9.50 34.64 -3.87
CA THR A 340 -9.90 34.82 -2.46
C THR A 340 -8.68 34.60 -1.55
N ASP A 341 -8.81 34.84 -0.24
CA ASP A 341 -7.75 34.65 0.75
C ASP A 341 -8.14 33.58 1.79
N ASP A 342 -8.55 32.42 1.30
CA ASP A 342 -9.06 31.30 2.12
C ASP A 342 -8.21 30.02 2.00
N GLY A 343 -7.16 30.03 1.18
CA GLY A 343 -6.28 28.88 0.95
C GLY A 343 -6.91 27.75 0.13
N SER A 344 -8.11 27.94 -0.42
CA SER A 344 -8.78 26.93 -1.24
C SER A 344 -8.18 26.82 -2.64
N PHE A 345 -8.34 25.66 -3.27
CA PHE A 345 -8.02 25.48 -4.68
C PHE A 345 -9.02 26.22 -5.59
N GLY A 346 -8.50 26.83 -6.65
CA GLY A 346 -9.27 27.45 -7.71
C GLY A 346 -8.71 27.11 -9.09
N HIS A 347 -9.55 27.29 -10.11
CA HIS A 347 -9.11 27.22 -11.50
C HIS A 347 -9.91 28.18 -12.38
N VAL A 348 -9.31 28.55 -13.51
CA VAL A 348 -10.02 29.23 -14.60
C VAL A 348 -10.10 28.31 -15.79
N ASP A 349 -11.29 28.20 -16.37
CA ASP A 349 -11.53 27.52 -17.65
C ASP A 349 -11.47 28.51 -18.81
N ILE A 350 -10.57 28.25 -19.76
CA ILE A 350 -10.52 28.89 -21.07
C ILE A 350 -11.04 27.85 -22.06
N SER A 351 -12.28 27.97 -22.52
CA SER A 351 -12.95 26.98 -23.37
C SER A 351 -13.34 27.56 -24.74
N GLY A 352 -13.66 26.66 -25.68
CA GLY A 352 -14.13 27.05 -27.01
C GLY A 352 -13.05 27.62 -27.92
N LEU A 353 -11.77 27.32 -27.64
CA LEU A 353 -10.67 27.64 -28.53
C LEU A 353 -10.74 26.79 -29.80
N ALA A 354 -10.24 27.31 -30.91
CA ALA A 354 -10.09 26.52 -32.13
C ALA A 354 -9.03 25.43 -31.90
N ASP A 355 -9.15 24.25 -32.53
CA ASP A 355 -8.14 23.18 -32.37
C ASP A 355 -6.83 23.49 -33.15
N VAL A 356 -6.10 24.51 -32.71
CA VAL A 356 -4.82 24.98 -33.25
C VAL A 356 -3.85 25.30 -32.11
N ALA A 357 -2.60 25.61 -32.43
CA ALA A 357 -1.64 26.04 -31.43
C ALA A 357 -1.94 27.49 -30.98
N HIS A 358 -2.02 27.69 -29.67
CA HIS A 358 -2.31 28.96 -29.02
C HIS A 358 -1.12 29.49 -28.20
N THR A 359 -1.16 30.78 -27.91
CA THR A 359 -0.32 31.42 -26.90
C THR A 359 -1.19 31.95 -25.76
N ILE A 360 -0.87 31.52 -24.54
CA ILE A 360 -1.48 32.04 -23.31
C ILE A 360 -0.45 32.92 -22.60
N ASN A 361 -0.80 34.17 -22.36
CA ASN A 361 0.01 35.05 -21.51
C ASN A 361 -0.70 35.25 -20.17
N ILE A 362 0.06 35.25 -19.09
CA ILE A 362 -0.40 35.58 -17.75
C ILE A 362 0.49 36.69 -17.20
N ASN A 363 -0.09 37.66 -16.50
CA ASN A 363 0.66 38.71 -15.80
C ASN A 363 0.08 38.98 -14.41
N THR A 364 0.86 39.65 -13.56
CA THR A 364 0.45 40.04 -12.20
C THR A 364 0.30 41.56 -12.04
N ALA A 365 0.06 42.31 -13.12
CA ALA A 365 0.03 43.78 -13.10
C ALA A 365 -0.95 44.38 -12.08
N SER A 366 -2.08 43.71 -11.89
CA SER A 366 -3.15 44.10 -10.95
C SER A 366 -3.00 43.45 -9.56
N ASN A 367 -1.90 42.76 -9.29
CA ASN A 367 -1.75 41.98 -8.06
C ASN A 367 -1.69 42.87 -6.80
N SER A 368 -2.44 42.47 -5.77
CA SER A 368 -2.50 43.12 -4.47
C SER A 368 -2.26 42.16 -3.29
N GLY A 369 -1.92 40.90 -3.56
CA GLY A 369 -1.69 39.86 -2.56
C GLY A 369 -0.71 38.81 -3.09
N VAL A 370 -0.94 37.52 -2.79
CA VAL A 370 -0.10 36.42 -3.31
C VAL A 370 -0.84 35.67 -4.40
N VAL A 371 -0.22 35.62 -5.58
CA VAL A 371 -0.65 34.74 -6.67
C VAL A 371 0.10 33.42 -6.52
N SER A 372 -0.61 32.28 -6.43
CA SER A 372 -0.03 30.93 -6.39
C SER A 372 -0.54 30.09 -7.55
N ILE A 373 0.31 29.83 -8.54
CA ILE A 373 0.01 28.97 -9.69
C ILE A 373 0.60 27.59 -9.45
N VAL A 374 -0.20 26.54 -9.65
CA VAL A 374 0.21 25.15 -9.40
C VAL A 374 0.26 24.28 -10.65
N GLY A 375 -0.32 24.73 -11.76
CA GLY A 375 -0.15 24.05 -13.04
C GLY A 375 -1.20 24.45 -14.07
N PHE A 376 -1.16 23.76 -15.20
CA PHE A 376 -2.10 23.96 -16.28
C PHE A 376 -2.60 22.61 -16.80
N ASN A 377 -3.85 22.54 -17.25
CA ASN A 377 -4.36 21.41 -18.01
C ASN A 377 -4.64 21.85 -19.44
N VAL A 378 -4.07 21.15 -20.42
CA VAL A 378 -4.20 21.49 -21.83
C VAL A 378 -4.86 20.33 -22.56
N THR A 379 -6.10 20.54 -22.98
CA THR A 379 -6.94 19.46 -23.52
C THR A 379 -7.63 19.85 -24.83
N ARG A 380 -8.04 18.83 -25.59
CA ARG A 380 -8.84 19.00 -26.79
C ARG A 380 -10.13 18.22 -26.61
N ALA A 381 -11.18 18.88 -26.13
CA ALA A 381 -12.40 18.24 -25.64
C ALA A 381 -13.06 17.29 -26.66
N GLU A 382 -13.05 17.67 -27.94
CA GLU A 382 -13.65 16.89 -29.03
C GLU A 382 -12.68 15.89 -29.69
N ALA A 383 -11.41 15.85 -29.27
CA ALA A 383 -10.46 14.89 -29.80
C ALA A 383 -10.65 13.51 -29.17
N SER A 384 -10.62 12.47 -30.00
CA SER A 384 -10.47 11.09 -29.52
C SER A 384 -9.00 10.69 -29.46
N GLY A 385 -8.62 9.94 -28.43
CA GLY A 385 -7.27 9.40 -28.26
C GLY A 385 -6.80 9.38 -26.81
N VAL A 386 -5.48 9.46 -26.62
CA VAL A 386 -4.87 9.46 -25.28
C VAL A 386 -4.39 10.85 -24.85
N GLU A 387 -4.56 11.14 -23.56
CA GLU A 387 -3.93 12.26 -22.86
C GLU A 387 -3.00 11.64 -21.80
N VAL A 388 -1.69 11.85 -21.94
CA VAL A 388 -0.71 11.38 -20.94
C VAL A 388 -0.23 12.57 -20.13
N HIS A 389 -0.35 12.49 -18.81
CA HIS A 389 0.00 13.54 -17.86
C HIS A 389 1.33 13.18 -17.17
N ARG A 390 2.34 14.05 -17.30
CA ARG A 390 3.66 13.91 -16.66
C ARG A 390 3.68 14.75 -15.39
N MET A 391 3.61 14.09 -14.24
CA MET A 391 3.41 14.69 -12.91
C MET A 391 4.43 14.16 -11.90
N GLY A 392 5.65 13.86 -12.36
CA GLY A 392 6.74 13.45 -11.48
C GLY A 392 7.55 14.63 -10.95
N ASN A 393 8.28 14.37 -9.87
CA ASN A 393 9.15 15.33 -9.21
C ASN A 393 10.52 14.69 -8.90
N GLY A 394 11.57 15.25 -9.48
CA GLY A 394 12.93 14.72 -9.36
C GLY A 394 13.43 14.72 -7.92
N GLY A 395 13.87 13.56 -7.44
CA GLY A 395 14.39 13.45 -6.08
C GLY A 395 13.31 13.28 -4.99
N LEU A 396 12.02 13.26 -5.35
CA LEU A 396 10.92 13.05 -4.42
C LEU A 396 11.08 11.76 -3.61
N ARG A 397 10.67 11.83 -2.34
CA ARG A 397 10.67 10.74 -1.36
C ARG A 397 9.33 10.71 -0.61
N GLY A 398 9.04 9.61 0.07
CA GLY A 398 7.86 9.43 0.90
C GLY A 398 7.62 10.55 1.91
N PRO A 399 8.60 10.91 2.78
CA PRO A 399 8.44 11.99 3.76
C PRO A 399 8.04 13.34 3.13
N ASN A 400 8.58 13.61 1.94
CA ASN A 400 8.28 14.82 1.18
C ASN A 400 6.87 14.80 0.60
N LEU A 401 6.47 13.66 0.03
CA LEU A 401 5.12 13.44 -0.49
C LEU A 401 4.05 13.67 0.58
N LEU A 402 4.28 13.16 1.79
CA LEU A 402 3.38 13.38 2.92
C LEU A 402 3.15 14.88 3.22
N GLY A 403 4.14 15.73 2.95
CA GLY A 403 4.03 17.18 3.14
C GLY A 403 3.00 17.85 2.20
N PHE A 404 2.72 17.27 1.03
CA PHE A 404 1.76 17.85 0.07
C PHE A 404 0.59 16.94 -0.31
N ALA A 405 0.49 15.72 0.21
CA ALA A 405 -0.60 14.78 -0.11
C ALA A 405 -2.00 15.41 0.00
N GLN A 406 -2.21 16.28 0.99
CA GLN A 406 -3.48 16.99 1.21
C GLN A 406 -3.90 17.93 0.06
N TYR A 407 -2.97 18.36 -0.78
CA TYR A 407 -3.26 19.26 -1.91
C TYR A 407 -3.53 18.52 -3.22
N ILE A 408 -3.36 17.20 -3.26
CA ILE A 408 -3.45 16.41 -4.50
C ILE A 408 -4.88 16.30 -5.02
N GLU A 409 -5.86 16.15 -4.13
CA GLU A 409 -7.26 15.80 -4.48
C GLU A 409 -7.86 16.76 -5.52
N GLN A 410 -7.84 18.07 -5.24
CA GLN A 410 -8.57 19.04 -6.04
C GLN A 410 -7.95 19.26 -7.44
N PRO A 411 -6.62 19.41 -7.59
CA PRO A 411 -5.97 19.39 -8.91
C PRO A 411 -6.17 18.07 -9.67
N ALA A 412 -6.04 16.92 -8.99
CA ALA A 412 -6.22 15.61 -9.62
C ALA A 412 -7.64 15.39 -10.14
N ALA A 413 -8.65 15.94 -9.46
CA ALA A 413 -10.05 15.88 -9.89
C ALA A 413 -10.29 16.58 -11.24
N LEU A 414 -9.56 17.66 -11.54
CA LEU A 414 -9.64 18.33 -12.85
C LEU A 414 -9.06 17.49 -13.98
N LEU A 415 -8.03 16.68 -13.67
CA LEU A 415 -7.43 15.80 -14.68
C LEU A 415 -8.35 14.61 -14.98
N ASP A 416 -9.12 14.14 -14.00
CA ASP A 416 -10.06 13.01 -14.13
C ASP A 416 -9.42 11.81 -14.85
N LEU A 417 -8.31 11.36 -14.27
CA LEU A 417 -7.48 10.27 -14.80
C LEU A 417 -8.25 8.93 -14.79
N ASP A 418 -8.05 8.13 -15.82
CA ASP A 418 -8.56 6.75 -15.90
C ASP A 418 -7.59 5.74 -15.30
N ALA A 419 -6.28 6.06 -15.35
CA ALA A 419 -5.24 5.31 -14.68
C ALA A 419 -4.08 6.20 -14.21
N LEU A 420 -3.42 5.80 -13.13
CA LEU A 420 -2.22 6.41 -12.57
C LEU A 420 -1.11 5.35 -12.44
N VAL A 421 0.06 5.66 -12.99
CA VAL A 421 1.28 4.85 -12.82
C VAL A 421 2.22 5.59 -11.87
N VAL A 422 2.59 4.91 -10.78
CA VAL A 422 3.41 5.48 -9.71
C VAL A 422 4.79 4.85 -9.73
N PHE A 423 5.83 5.67 -9.89
CA PHE A 423 7.23 5.28 -9.66
C PHE A 423 7.79 6.07 -8.50
N LEU A 424 7.91 5.43 -7.33
CA LEU A 424 8.52 6.02 -6.15
C LEU A 424 9.34 4.94 -5.45
N GLY A 425 10.44 5.32 -4.80
CA GLY A 425 11.28 4.41 -4.04
C GLY A 425 12.76 4.54 -4.33
N THR A 426 13.14 5.04 -5.52
CA THR A 426 14.55 5.15 -5.93
C THR A 426 15.32 6.08 -5.01
N ASN A 427 14.68 7.16 -4.54
CA ASN A 427 15.28 8.10 -3.59
C ASN A 427 15.10 7.69 -2.14
N ASP A 428 14.08 6.90 -1.85
CA ASP A 428 13.73 6.45 -0.51
C ASP A 428 14.75 5.47 0.04
N TYR A 429 15.11 4.43 -0.71
CA TYR A 429 16.06 3.42 -0.24
C TYR A 429 17.47 3.98 0.03
N ARG A 430 17.78 5.15 -0.53
CA ARG A 430 19.05 5.86 -0.37
C ARG A 430 19.01 6.93 0.71
N ALA A 431 17.91 7.06 1.46
CA ALA A 431 17.70 8.13 2.42
C ALA A 431 17.34 7.59 3.80
N SER A 432 18.11 7.97 4.82
CA SER A 432 17.84 7.57 6.21
C SER A 432 16.52 8.12 6.76
N SER A 433 15.98 9.18 6.15
CA SER A 433 14.72 9.80 6.55
C SER A 433 13.48 9.08 6.01
N SER A 434 13.64 8.19 5.02
CA SER A 434 12.53 7.47 4.39
C SER A 434 12.68 5.98 4.63
N THR A 435 12.26 5.51 5.81
CA THR A 435 12.24 4.06 6.08
C THR A 435 11.17 3.38 5.24
N PRO A 436 11.19 2.04 5.07
CA PRO A 436 10.14 1.33 4.34
C PRO A 436 8.71 1.62 4.85
N GLU A 437 8.54 1.86 6.15
CA GLU A 437 7.26 2.19 6.77
C GLU A 437 6.77 3.59 6.36
N VAL A 438 7.66 4.60 6.38
CA VAL A 438 7.31 5.96 5.93
C VAL A 438 7.04 6.01 4.44
N TYR A 439 7.78 5.22 3.65
CA TYR A 439 7.50 5.03 2.23
C TYR A 439 6.11 4.41 2.00
N ALA A 440 5.76 3.35 2.73
CA ALA A 440 4.44 2.74 2.64
C ALA A 440 3.32 3.71 3.04
N GLU A 441 3.52 4.50 4.10
CA GLU A 441 2.59 5.56 4.52
C GLU A 441 2.37 6.58 3.40
N ALA A 442 3.45 7.03 2.75
CA ALA A 442 3.37 7.98 1.66
C ALA A 442 2.65 7.41 0.42
N LEU A 443 2.91 6.16 0.05
CA LEU A 443 2.16 5.50 -1.03
C LEU A 443 0.67 5.39 -0.69
N ALA A 444 0.34 5.03 0.55
CA ALA A 444 -1.05 4.96 1.01
C ALA A 444 -1.73 6.34 0.94
N ALA A 445 -1.07 7.41 1.39
CA ALA A 445 -1.57 8.77 1.32
C ALA A 445 -1.78 9.25 -0.12
N LEU A 446 -0.85 8.92 -1.03
CA LEU A 446 -0.97 9.20 -2.46
C LEU A 446 -2.22 8.53 -3.05
N ILE A 447 -2.39 7.23 -2.77
CA ILE A 447 -3.54 6.44 -3.25
C ILE A 447 -4.85 7.04 -2.74
N ASP A 448 -4.91 7.38 -1.45
CA ASP A 448 -6.11 7.94 -0.83
C ASP A 448 -6.47 9.30 -1.45
N ALA A 449 -5.48 10.17 -1.69
CA ALA A 449 -5.74 11.47 -2.29
C ALA A 449 -6.25 11.38 -3.75
N TYR A 450 -5.69 10.47 -4.56
CA TYR A 450 -6.20 10.25 -5.92
C TYR A 450 -7.58 9.57 -5.93
N ARG A 451 -7.89 8.72 -4.96
CA ARG A 451 -9.23 8.12 -4.83
C ARG A 451 -10.27 9.07 -4.26
N ALA A 452 -9.86 10.06 -3.47
CA ALA A 452 -10.75 11.15 -3.09
C ALA A 452 -11.16 11.96 -4.34
N ALA A 453 -10.23 12.18 -5.27
CA ALA A 453 -10.51 12.85 -6.54
C ALA A 453 -11.33 12.00 -7.52
N SER A 454 -11.01 10.71 -7.63
CA SER A 454 -11.66 9.75 -8.53
C SER A 454 -11.70 8.37 -7.87
N PRO A 455 -12.81 8.00 -7.21
CA PRO A 455 -12.91 6.76 -6.43
C PRO A 455 -12.58 5.48 -7.21
N ASP A 456 -12.81 5.53 -8.52
CA ASP A 456 -12.71 4.42 -9.46
C ASP A 456 -11.41 4.44 -10.31
N ILE A 457 -10.45 5.31 -9.98
CA ILE A 457 -9.18 5.39 -10.69
C ILE A 457 -8.40 4.07 -10.56
N GLY A 458 -7.87 3.57 -11.69
CA GLY A 458 -6.92 2.47 -11.69
C GLY A 458 -5.53 2.96 -11.26
N ILE A 459 -4.90 2.32 -10.29
CA ILE A 459 -3.55 2.71 -9.82
C ILE A 459 -2.60 1.53 -9.96
N ILE A 460 -1.41 1.79 -10.52
CA ILE A 460 -0.33 0.81 -10.68
C ILE A 460 0.88 1.30 -9.89
N LEU A 461 1.24 0.59 -8.82
CA LEU A 461 2.47 0.85 -8.06
C LEU A 461 3.63 0.08 -8.70
N CYS A 462 4.63 0.80 -9.20
CA CYS A 462 5.84 0.20 -9.75
C CYS A 462 6.93 0.19 -8.68
N ALA A 463 7.35 -1.00 -8.23
CA ALA A 463 8.50 -1.13 -7.34
C ALA A 463 9.77 -0.58 -8.04
N PRO A 464 10.71 0.03 -7.30
CA PRO A 464 11.93 0.58 -7.87
C PRO A 464 12.86 -0.51 -8.43
N MET A 465 13.49 -0.25 -9.58
CA MET A 465 14.51 -1.14 -10.16
C MET A 465 15.82 -1.15 -9.36
N ASP A 466 16.59 -2.23 -9.49
CA ASP A 466 17.98 -2.32 -9.01
C ASP A 466 18.88 -1.29 -9.74
N THR A 467 19.11 -0.16 -9.06
CA THR A 467 19.92 0.97 -9.53
C THR A 467 21.31 0.93 -8.88
N ASN A 468 22.30 1.63 -9.44
CA ASN A 468 23.64 1.75 -8.86
C ASN A 468 23.72 2.88 -7.81
N GLY A 469 22.67 3.03 -7.01
CA GLY A 469 22.64 3.95 -5.88
C GLY A 469 23.15 3.28 -4.61
N VAL A 470 23.68 4.09 -3.69
CA VAL A 470 24.12 3.59 -2.38
C VAL A 470 22.89 3.39 -1.50
N ALA A 471 22.60 2.13 -1.19
CA ALA A 471 21.49 1.77 -0.32
C ALA A 471 21.79 2.14 1.14
N VAL A 472 20.86 2.87 1.76
CA VAL A 472 20.79 3.07 3.21
C VAL A 472 19.93 1.97 3.85
N HIS A 473 18.86 1.60 3.15
CA HIS A 473 17.98 0.48 3.47
C HIS A 473 17.93 -0.47 2.27
N PRO A 474 17.76 -1.80 2.47
CA PRO A 474 17.68 -2.75 1.36
C PRO A 474 16.55 -2.40 0.39
N LEU A 475 16.85 -2.33 -0.91
CA LEU A 475 15.86 -2.01 -1.94
C LEU A 475 14.67 -2.98 -1.95
N SER A 476 14.92 -4.25 -1.67
CA SER A 476 13.89 -5.29 -1.53
C SER A 476 12.85 -4.95 -0.47
N ALA A 477 13.21 -4.22 0.59
CA ALA A 477 12.25 -3.81 1.62
C ALA A 477 11.23 -2.78 1.09
N TYR A 478 11.61 -1.95 0.10
CA TYR A 478 10.69 -1.01 -0.55
C TYR A 478 9.79 -1.71 -1.57
N ARG A 479 10.32 -2.72 -2.29
CA ARG A 479 9.49 -3.62 -3.11
C ARG A 479 8.43 -4.30 -2.26
N ASP A 480 8.82 -4.90 -1.12
CA ASP A 480 7.92 -5.62 -0.23
C ASP A 480 6.85 -4.66 0.36
N ALA A 481 7.27 -3.45 0.76
CA ALA A 481 6.36 -2.42 1.25
C ALA A 481 5.37 -1.95 0.16
N ALA A 482 5.82 -1.71 -1.07
CA ALA A 482 4.96 -1.33 -2.20
C ALA A 482 3.95 -2.43 -2.53
N TYR A 483 4.36 -3.70 -2.52
CA TYR A 483 3.47 -4.83 -2.74
C TYR A 483 2.42 -4.93 -1.62
N GLN A 484 2.83 -4.77 -0.36
CA GLN A 484 1.92 -4.80 0.78
C GLN A 484 0.88 -3.68 0.68
N VAL A 485 1.30 -2.45 0.37
CA VAL A 485 0.38 -1.33 0.14
C VAL A 485 -0.57 -1.62 -1.03
N ALA A 486 -0.08 -2.19 -2.13
CA ALA A 486 -0.92 -2.53 -3.27
C ALA A 486 -2.02 -3.54 -2.91
N ARG A 487 -1.68 -4.55 -2.10
CA ARG A 487 -2.66 -5.52 -1.58
C ARG A 487 -3.69 -4.85 -0.67
N ASP A 488 -3.21 -4.10 0.33
CA ASP A 488 -4.07 -3.51 1.36
C ASP A 488 -5.00 -2.44 0.78
N LYS A 489 -4.51 -1.69 -0.21
CA LYS A 489 -5.28 -0.67 -0.92
C LYS A 489 -5.95 -1.22 -2.18
N SER A 490 -5.83 -2.50 -2.54
CA SER A 490 -6.43 -3.06 -3.76
C SER A 490 -6.07 -2.27 -5.04
N THR A 491 -4.79 -1.96 -5.22
CA THR A 491 -4.23 -1.39 -6.45
C THR A 491 -3.45 -2.46 -7.22
N GLU A 492 -3.07 -2.15 -8.45
CA GLU A 492 -2.13 -3.00 -9.18
C GLU A 492 -0.68 -2.79 -8.71
N PHE A 493 0.14 -3.81 -8.94
CA PHE A 493 1.54 -3.84 -8.57
C PHE A 493 2.38 -4.36 -9.74
N LEU A 494 3.52 -3.72 -9.97
CA LEU A 494 4.53 -4.15 -10.93
C LEU A 494 5.89 -4.22 -10.24
N ASP A 495 6.45 -5.42 -10.19
CA ASP A 495 7.76 -5.67 -9.60
C ASP A 495 8.88 -5.43 -10.61
N LEU A 496 9.32 -4.18 -10.74
CA LEU A 496 10.48 -3.91 -11.59
C LEU A 496 11.80 -4.29 -10.91
N TYR A 497 11.80 -4.57 -9.61
CA TYR A 497 13.00 -5.04 -8.91
C TYR A 497 13.37 -6.45 -9.33
N ASP A 498 12.40 -7.39 -9.28
CA ASP A 498 12.64 -8.79 -9.65
C ASP A 498 12.51 -9.04 -11.17
N MET A 499 11.86 -8.15 -11.92
CA MET A 499 11.76 -8.27 -13.38
C MET A 499 12.98 -7.74 -14.13
N TRP A 500 13.61 -6.68 -13.62
CA TRP A 500 14.69 -6.00 -14.33
C TRP A 500 16.05 -6.65 -14.02
N PRO A 501 16.98 -6.72 -14.99
CA PRO A 501 18.34 -7.14 -14.68
C PRO A 501 19.00 -6.20 -13.67
N SER A 502 20.01 -6.68 -12.95
CA SER A 502 20.83 -5.80 -12.10
C SER A 502 21.39 -4.63 -12.90
N TRP A 503 21.68 -3.51 -12.22
CA TRP A 503 22.22 -2.33 -12.90
C TRP A 503 23.43 -2.67 -13.77
N THR A 504 24.35 -3.49 -13.27
CA THR A 504 25.57 -3.88 -14.02
C THR A 504 25.23 -4.59 -15.33
N ALA A 505 24.29 -5.54 -15.29
CA ALA A 505 23.87 -6.28 -16.48
C ALA A 505 23.08 -5.39 -17.45
N GLY A 506 22.14 -4.58 -16.95
CA GLY A 506 21.38 -3.64 -17.79
C GLY A 506 22.27 -2.55 -18.40
N ASN A 507 23.29 -2.07 -17.68
CA ASN A 507 24.19 -1.03 -18.16
C ASN A 507 25.12 -1.57 -19.26
N ALA A 508 25.56 -2.83 -19.14
CA ALA A 508 26.30 -3.51 -20.21
C ALA A 508 25.46 -3.67 -21.50
N LEU A 509 24.13 -3.73 -21.38
CA LEU A 509 23.19 -3.73 -22.50
C LEU A 509 22.83 -2.31 -23.01
N GLY A 510 23.38 -1.26 -22.40
CA GLY A 510 23.11 0.12 -22.79
C GLY A 510 21.70 0.60 -22.45
N LEU A 511 21.07 0.08 -21.38
CA LEU A 511 19.70 0.44 -20.97
C LEU A 511 19.64 1.64 -20.01
N TRP A 512 20.79 2.08 -19.49
CA TRP A 512 20.89 3.14 -18.49
C TRP A 512 21.49 4.40 -19.09
N ARG A 513 20.95 5.54 -18.67
CA ARG A 513 21.51 6.87 -18.93
C ARG A 513 22.62 7.18 -17.93
N ASP A 514 22.39 6.83 -16.67
CA ASP A 514 23.30 7.06 -15.54
C ASP A 514 23.12 5.96 -14.46
N ASN A 515 23.62 6.21 -13.25
CA ASN A 515 23.53 5.24 -12.16
C ASN A 515 22.10 4.98 -11.66
N LEU A 516 21.13 5.83 -11.98
CA LEU A 516 19.79 5.83 -11.39
C LEU A 516 18.66 5.82 -12.43
N HIS A 517 18.90 6.21 -13.68
CA HIS A 517 17.85 6.42 -14.67
C HIS A 517 18.09 5.63 -15.95
N VAL A 518 17.01 5.06 -16.49
CA VAL A 518 17.00 4.46 -17.83
C VAL A 518 17.14 5.52 -18.92
N ASN A 519 17.69 5.12 -20.06
CA ASN A 519 17.66 5.91 -21.29
C ASN A 519 16.44 5.52 -22.16
N GLU A 520 16.39 5.97 -23.41
CA GLU A 520 15.28 5.67 -24.33
C GLU A 520 15.05 4.16 -24.55
N PRO A 521 16.05 3.33 -24.91
CA PRO A 521 15.89 1.88 -24.96
C PRO A 521 15.37 1.26 -23.66
N GLY A 522 15.91 1.64 -22.51
CA GLY A 522 15.46 1.12 -21.22
C GLY A 522 14.00 1.51 -20.94
N ALA A 523 13.63 2.77 -21.17
CA ALA A 523 12.26 3.23 -21.01
C ALA A 523 11.27 2.51 -21.95
N ALA A 524 11.68 2.22 -23.19
CA ALA A 524 10.84 1.46 -24.12
C ALA A 524 10.51 0.05 -23.59
N ILE A 525 11.46 -0.64 -22.96
CA ILE A 525 11.20 -1.96 -22.33
C ILE A 525 10.25 -1.81 -21.15
N VAL A 526 10.45 -0.81 -20.28
CA VAL A 526 9.55 -0.54 -19.14
C VAL A 526 8.11 -0.28 -19.62
N CYS A 527 7.95 0.58 -20.63
CA CYS A 527 6.64 0.87 -21.21
C CYS A 527 6.02 -0.35 -21.89
N LYS A 528 6.83 -1.17 -22.58
CA LYS A 528 6.35 -2.43 -23.15
C LYS A 528 5.85 -3.37 -22.06
N THR A 529 6.57 -3.51 -20.95
CA THR A 529 6.12 -4.29 -19.80
C THR A 529 4.79 -3.79 -19.26
N LEU A 530 4.68 -2.49 -18.98
CA LEU A 530 3.43 -1.88 -18.53
C LEU A 530 2.29 -2.17 -19.52
N ASN A 531 2.58 -2.11 -20.82
CA ASN A 531 1.62 -2.44 -21.84
C ASN A 531 1.20 -3.91 -21.81
N ASP A 532 2.14 -4.84 -21.84
CA ASP A 532 1.84 -6.28 -21.88
C ASP A 532 1.02 -6.73 -20.65
N GLN A 533 1.34 -6.19 -19.47
CA GLN A 533 0.67 -6.55 -18.23
C GLN A 533 -0.70 -5.86 -18.08
N PHE A 534 -0.75 -4.54 -18.33
CA PHE A 534 -1.89 -3.73 -17.91
C PHE A 534 -2.65 -3.04 -19.04
N PHE A 535 -1.94 -2.30 -19.91
CA PHE A 535 -2.62 -1.47 -20.90
C PHE A 535 -3.11 -2.26 -22.11
N LYS A 536 -2.37 -3.28 -22.55
CA LYS A 536 -2.71 -4.17 -23.67
C LYS A 536 -3.13 -3.41 -24.93
N ALA A 537 -2.46 -2.30 -25.21
CA ALA A 537 -2.61 -1.55 -26.44
C ALA A 537 -1.88 -2.30 -27.57
N GLY A 538 -2.57 -2.54 -28.68
CA GLY A 538 -2.02 -3.21 -29.87
C GLY A 538 -1.79 -4.73 -29.71
N ALA A 539 -2.87 -5.50 -29.54
CA ALA A 539 -2.85 -6.97 -29.65
C ALA A 539 -3.28 -7.43 -31.04
#